data_AF-X1HSS2-F1
#
_entry.id   AF-X1HSS2-F1
#
_cell.length_a   1.000
_cell.length_b   1.000
_cell.length_c   1.000
_cell.angle_alpha   90.00
_cell.angle_beta   90.00
_cell.angle_gamma   90.00
#
_symmetry.space_group_name_H-M   'P 1'
#
loop_
_entity.id
_entity.type
_entity.pdbx_description
1 polymer ?
#
loop_
_entity_poly.entity_id
_entity_poly.type
_entity_poly.pdbx_seq_one_letter_code
_entity_poly.pdbx_strand_id
1 'polypeptide(L)'
;MKTRWIVKTSCCAAYQSNRAYQLELLKNRDSIAFCFLDSEKEDYQDFYDIVVPRLVPGGLLVADNVISHAETLGAVVNKADADERVDSVVVPIGKGELVCRRVP
;
A
#
# COMPACT_ATOMS: atom_id res chain seq x y z
N MET A 1 17.44 7.55 -13.51
CA MET A 1 16.04 7.21 -13.19
C MET A 1 15.69 7.84 -11.85
N LYS A 2 14.72 8.76 -11.80
CA LYS A 2 14.28 9.38 -10.54
C LYS A 2 13.30 8.42 -9.86
N THR A 3 13.77 7.59 -8.94
CA THR A 3 12.91 6.76 -8.08
C THR A 3 12.14 7.69 -7.15
N ARG A 4 10.82 7.82 -7.36
CA ARG A 4 9.92 8.60 -6.52
C ARG A 4 9.32 7.68 -5.46
N TRP A 5 9.58 8.01 -4.19
CA TRP A 5 9.02 7.35 -3.00
C TRP A 5 7.58 7.81 -2.76
N ILE A 6 6.59 6.91 -2.74
CA ILE A 6 5.17 7.21 -2.45
C ILE A 6 4.57 5.93 -1.87
N VAL A 7 4.47 5.75 -0.56
CA VAL A 7 3.63 6.47 0.42
C VAL A 7 4.24 6.19 1.80
N LYS A 8 4.20 7.17 2.70
CA LYS A 8 3.79 7.00 4.10
C LYS A 8 2.86 8.20 4.34
N THR A 9 1.66 8.00 4.85
CA THR A 9 0.68 9.07 5.15
C THR A 9 1.06 9.88 6.39
N SER A 10 2.36 10.06 6.62
CA SER A 10 2.96 11.03 7.53
C SER A 10 4.38 11.39 7.05
N CYS A 11 4.65 12.70 6.94
CA CYS A 11 5.91 13.40 6.64
C CYS A 11 6.31 13.66 5.16
N CYS A 12 5.86 14.83 4.65
CA CYS A 12 6.71 16.02 4.33
C CYS A 12 6.10 16.99 3.29
N ALA A 13 4.96 16.67 2.65
CA ALA A 13 4.18 17.65 1.87
C ALA A 13 2.66 17.56 2.03
N ALA A 14 2.15 16.50 2.67
CA ALA A 14 0.72 16.17 2.71
C ALA A 14 0.15 15.93 4.13
N TYR A 15 0.86 16.37 5.17
CA TYR A 15 0.54 16.09 6.59
C TYR A 15 -0.83 16.65 7.05
N GLN A 16 -1.51 17.46 6.22
CA GLN A 16 -2.81 18.08 6.53
C GLN A 16 -3.84 17.91 5.41
N SER A 17 -3.65 16.93 4.54
CA SER A 17 -4.57 16.72 3.41
C SER A 17 -5.58 15.62 3.70
N ASN A 18 -6.86 15.92 3.49
CA ASN A 18 -7.95 14.98 3.71
C ASN A 18 -7.83 13.76 2.76
N ARG A 19 -8.50 12.66 3.12
CA ARG A 19 -8.57 11.41 2.35
C ARG A 19 -8.74 11.61 0.84
N ALA A 20 -9.65 12.50 0.43
CA ALA A 20 -9.95 12.74 -0.98
C ALA A 20 -8.72 13.24 -1.76
N TYR A 21 -7.93 14.13 -1.16
CA TYR A 21 -6.70 14.62 -1.78
C TYR A 21 -5.64 13.53 -1.90
N GLN A 22 -5.53 12.63 -0.92
CA GLN A 22 -4.56 11.53 -0.95
C GLN A 22 -4.86 10.56 -2.09
N LEU A 23 -6.14 10.19 -2.26
CA LEU A 23 -6.59 9.35 -3.38
C LEU A 23 -6.33 10.03 -4.73
N GLU A 24 -6.60 11.33 -4.84
CA GLU A 24 -6.35 12.08 -6.07
C GLU A 24 -4.88 12.18 -6.42
N LEU A 25 -4.01 12.40 -5.42
CA LEU A 25 -2.58 12.35 -5.62
C LEU A 25 -2.14 10.99 -6.16
N LEU A 26 -2.59 9.88 -5.56
CA LEU A 26 -2.19 8.54 -5.98
C LEU A 26 -2.69 8.19 -7.37
N LYS A 27 -3.91 8.62 -7.74
CA LYS A 27 -4.44 8.42 -9.09
C LYS A 27 -3.53 9.02 -10.17
N ASN A 28 -2.90 10.15 -9.87
CA ASN A 28 -2.03 10.91 -10.75
C ASN A 28 -0.53 10.55 -10.62
N ARG A 29 -0.21 9.40 -10.00
CA ARG A 29 1.17 8.93 -9.81
C ARG A 29 1.39 7.59 -10.49
N ASP A 30 2.22 7.58 -11.51
CA ASP A 30 2.70 6.34 -12.11
C ASP A 30 4.12 6.00 -11.64
N SER A 31 4.53 4.78 -11.94
CA SER A 31 5.89 4.29 -11.66
C SER A 31 6.24 4.35 -10.17
N ILE A 32 5.33 3.88 -9.32
CA ILE A 32 5.55 3.78 -7.88
C ILE A 32 6.53 2.64 -7.61
N ALA A 33 7.69 2.96 -7.04
CA ALA A 33 8.69 1.94 -6.69
C ALA A 33 8.45 1.33 -5.31
N PHE A 34 7.92 2.12 -4.38
CA PHE A 34 7.72 1.72 -3.00
C PHE A 34 6.59 2.52 -2.37
N CYS A 35 5.64 1.81 -1.77
CA CYS A 35 4.48 2.30 -1.03
C CYS A 35 4.43 1.68 0.37
N PHE A 36 4.27 2.49 1.41
CA PHE A 36 4.05 2.09 2.79
C PHE A 36 2.70 2.66 3.28
N LEU A 37 1.75 1.79 3.55
CA LEU A 37 0.41 2.13 4.02
C LEU A 37 0.39 2.15 5.55
N ASP A 38 0.18 3.35 6.07
CA ASP A 38 0.05 3.65 7.50
C ASP A 38 -1.05 4.70 7.66
N SER A 39 -2.28 4.27 7.42
CA SER A 39 -3.50 5.08 7.47
C SER A 39 -4.56 4.42 8.35
N GLU A 40 -5.75 5.05 8.37
CA GLU A 40 -7.00 4.44 8.80
C GLU A 40 -7.26 3.15 8.00
N LYS A 41 -7.77 2.12 8.67
CA LYS A 41 -7.78 0.74 8.14
C LYS A 41 -8.83 0.55 7.07
N GLU A 42 -9.91 1.31 7.14
CA GLU A 42 -11.02 1.35 6.18
C GLU A 42 -10.55 1.79 4.79
N ASP A 43 -9.43 2.53 4.71
CA ASP A 43 -8.89 3.05 3.46
C ASP A 43 -7.91 2.09 2.75
N TYR A 44 -7.47 1.02 3.41
CA TYR A 44 -6.42 0.14 2.88
C TYR A 44 -6.83 -0.50 1.55
N GLN A 45 -8.10 -0.87 1.41
CA GLN A 45 -8.60 -1.48 0.19
C GLN A 45 -8.57 -0.49 -0.99
N ASP A 46 -9.03 0.74 -0.79
CA ASP A 46 -9.01 1.78 -1.81
C ASP A 46 -7.56 2.13 -2.21
N PHE A 47 -6.67 2.24 -1.23
CA PHE A 47 -5.26 2.48 -1.50
C PHE A 47 -4.62 1.32 -2.25
N TYR A 48 -4.91 0.07 -1.88
CA TYR A 48 -4.43 -1.11 -2.58
C TYR A 48 -4.85 -1.09 -4.05
N ASP A 49 -6.14 -0.83 -4.33
CA ASP A 49 -6.69 -0.80 -5.68
C ASP A 49 -6.09 0.30 -6.57
N ILE A 50 -5.72 1.43 -5.98
CA ILE A 50 -5.07 2.51 -6.71
C ILE A 50 -3.58 2.21 -6.91
N VAL A 51 -2.86 1.77 -5.87
CA VAL A 51 -1.41 1.68 -5.89
C VAL A 51 -0.91 0.47 -6.68
N VAL A 52 -1.48 -0.72 -6.49
CA VAL A 52 -0.96 -1.95 -7.12
C VAL A 52 -0.85 -1.87 -8.65
N PRO A 53 -1.84 -1.36 -9.40
CA PRO A 53 -1.71 -1.15 -10.85
C PRO A 53 -0.58 -0.20 -11.26
N ARG A 54 -0.15 0.69 -10.35
CA ARG A 54 0.84 1.77 -10.60
C ARG A 54 2.24 1.42 -10.13
N LEU A 55 2.42 0.25 -9.50
CA LEU A 55 3.73 -0.24 -9.12
C LEU A 55 4.55 -0.57 -10.37
N VAL A 56 5.82 -0.18 -10.36
CA VAL A 56 6.78 -0.70 -11.34
C VAL A 56 7.00 -2.20 -11.10
N PRO A 57 7.44 -2.98 -12.12
CA PRO A 57 7.92 -4.35 -11.91
C PRO A 57 8.93 -4.43 -10.76
N GLY A 58 8.69 -5.33 -9.80
CA GLY A 58 9.49 -5.47 -8.58
C GLY A 58 9.26 -4.40 -7.52
N GLY A 59 8.40 -3.41 -7.77
CA GLY A 59 7.98 -2.41 -6.80
C GLY A 59 7.20 -3.03 -5.64
N LEU A 60 7.21 -2.34 -4.50
CA LEU A 60 6.64 -2.85 -3.26
C LEU A 60 5.47 -2.01 -2.76
N LEU A 61 4.45 -2.68 -2.26
CA LEU A 61 3.46 -2.12 -1.33
C LEU A 61 3.65 -2.85 0.00
N VAL A 62 3.78 -2.10 1.09
CA VAL A 62 3.87 -2.62 2.46
C VAL A 62 2.74 -2.01 3.27
N ALA A 63 1.98 -2.81 4.00
CA ALA A 63 0.87 -2.33 4.82
C ALA A 63 1.01 -2.81 6.26
N ASP A 64 1.06 -1.85 7.20
CA ASP A 64 1.34 -2.11 8.61
C ASP A 64 0.09 -2.55 9.39
N ASN A 65 0.32 -3.23 10.51
CA ASN A 65 -0.64 -3.66 11.52
C ASN A 65 -1.61 -4.78 11.11
N VAL A 66 -1.32 -5.53 10.04
CA VAL A 66 -2.25 -6.56 9.52
C VAL A 66 -2.49 -7.73 10.46
N ILE A 67 -1.55 -8.07 11.35
CA ILE A 67 -1.78 -9.11 12.38
C ILE A 67 -2.64 -8.54 13.51
N SER A 68 -2.32 -7.35 14.01
CA SER A 68 -3.07 -6.74 15.11
C SER A 68 -4.51 -6.33 14.77
N HIS A 69 -4.80 -6.08 13.49
CA HIS A 69 -6.13 -5.69 12.98
C HIS A 69 -6.66 -6.72 11.98
N ALA A 70 -6.43 -8.00 12.23
CA ALA A 70 -6.75 -9.09 11.31
C ALA A 70 -8.24 -9.13 10.91
N GLU A 71 -9.15 -8.75 11.80
CA GLU A 71 -10.59 -8.70 11.51
C GLU A 71 -10.92 -7.67 10.42
N THR A 72 -10.38 -6.45 10.54
CA THR A 72 -10.62 -5.36 9.60
C THR A 72 -9.82 -5.52 8.30
N LEU A 73 -8.57 -5.97 8.40
CA LEU A 73 -7.64 -6.02 7.28
C LEU A 73 -7.57 -7.38 6.58
N GLY A 74 -8.25 -8.40 7.10
CA GLY A 74 -8.26 -9.74 6.51
C GLY A 74 -8.75 -9.76 5.06
N ALA A 75 -9.71 -8.90 4.71
CA ALA A 75 -10.18 -8.76 3.33
C ALA A 75 -9.07 -8.28 2.38
N VAL A 76 -8.23 -7.33 2.81
CA VAL A 76 -7.11 -6.81 2.01
C VAL A 76 -6.01 -7.86 1.89
N VAL A 77 -5.73 -8.61 2.96
CA VAL A 77 -4.76 -9.71 2.94
C VAL A 77 -5.21 -10.80 1.96
N ASN A 78 -6.47 -11.26 2.06
CA ASN A 78 -7.02 -12.27 1.15
C ASN A 78 -7.02 -11.80 -0.30
N LYS A 79 -7.32 -10.51 -0.52
CA LYS A 79 -7.26 -9.91 -1.85
C LYS A 79 -5.84 -9.93 -2.40
N ALA A 80 -4.84 -9.57 -1.59
CA ALA A 80 -3.44 -9.60 -2.01
C ALA A 80 -2.92 -11.01 -2.26
N ASP A 81 -3.42 -12.01 -1.54
CA ASP A 81 -3.09 -13.43 -1.74
C ASP A 81 -3.66 -13.96 -3.07
N ALA A 82 -4.85 -13.50 -3.46
CA ALA A 82 -5.51 -13.89 -4.71
C ALA A 82 -5.15 -13.01 -5.94
N ASP A 83 -4.40 -11.93 -5.76
CA ASP A 83 -4.10 -10.96 -6.82
C ASP A 83 -2.85 -11.34 -7.60
N GLU A 84 -3.03 -11.92 -8.79
CA GLU A 84 -1.96 -12.39 -9.69
C GLU A 84 -0.95 -11.31 -10.09
N ARG A 85 -1.23 -10.03 -9.84
CA ARG A 85 -0.29 -8.93 -10.12
C ARG A 85 0.83 -8.85 -9.09
N VAL A 86 0.68 -9.45 -7.92
CA VAL A 86 1.66 -9.37 -6.83
C VAL A 86 1.99 -10.74 -6.25
N ASP A 87 3.23 -10.89 -5.80
CA ASP A 87 3.56 -11.89 -4.78
C ASP A 87 3.37 -11.24 -3.42
N SER A 88 2.58 -11.85 -2.53
CA SER A 88 2.31 -11.29 -1.19
C SER A 88 2.75 -12.21 -0.06
N VAL A 89 3.15 -11.60 1.07
CA VAL A 89 3.50 -12.32 2.30
C VAL A 89 3.22 -11.44 3.51
N VAL A 90 2.67 -12.02 4.58
CA VAL A 90 2.61 -11.36 5.88
C VAL A 90 3.87 -11.68 6.67
N VAL A 91 4.67 -10.66 6.96
CA VAL A 91 5.89 -10.78 7.74
C VAL A 91 5.59 -10.45 9.21
N PRO A 92 5.92 -11.32 10.18
CA PRO A 92 5.60 -11.13 11.60
C PRO A 92 6.60 -10.19 12.30
N ILE A 93 6.87 -9.03 11.71
CA ILE A 93 7.63 -7.95 12.34
C ILE A 93 6.62 -6.95 12.92
N GLY A 94 6.89 -6.47 14.14
CA GLY A 94 6.02 -5.51 14.82
C GLY A 94 4.60 -6.06 15.01
N LYS A 95 3.62 -5.36 14.43
CA LYS A 95 2.19 -5.71 14.49
C LYS A 95 1.70 -6.42 13.21
N GLY A 96 2.63 -6.92 12.41
CA GLY A 96 2.40 -7.62 11.15
C GLY A 96 2.44 -6.68 9.96
N GLU A 97 3.31 -6.98 9.01
CA GLU A 97 3.49 -6.20 7.78
C GLU A 97 3.06 -7.07 6.60
N LEU A 98 2.01 -6.68 5.88
CA LEU A 98 1.72 -7.27 4.57
C LEU A 98 2.69 -6.68 3.56
N VAL A 99 3.50 -7.50 2.93
CA VAL A 99 4.45 -7.11 1.89
C VAL A 99 3.98 -7.69 0.56
N CYS A 100 3.68 -6.82 -0.39
CA CYS A 100 3.29 -7.17 -1.76
C CYS A 100 4.36 -6.68 -2.73
N ARG A 101 4.91 -7.58 -3.54
CA ARG A 101 5.85 -7.27 -4.61
C ARG A 101 5.18 -7.42 -5.96
N ARG A 102 5.18 -6.37 -6.79
CA ARG A 102 4.67 -6.43 -8.17
C ARG A 102 5.47 -7.46 -8.99
N VAL A 103 4.78 -8.43 -9.58
CA VAL A 103 5.39 -9.37 -10.53
C VAL A 103 5.75 -8.66 -11.85
N PRO A 104 6.73 -9.15 -12.62
CA PRO A 104 7.12 -8.55 -13.89
C PRO A 104 5.98 -8.34 -14.89
#